data_AF-A0A8J2A0A7-F1
#
_entry.id   AF-A0A8J2A0A7-F1
#
_cell.length_a   1.000
_cell.length_b   1.000
_cell.length_c   1.000
_cell.angle_alpha   90.00
_cell.angle_beta   90.00
_cell.angle_gamma   90.00
#
_symmetry.space_group_name_H-M   'P 1'
#
loop_
_entity.id
_entity.type
_entity.pdbx_description
1 polymer ?
#
loop_
_entity_poly.entity_id
_entity_poly.type
_entity_poly.pdbx_seq_one_letter_code
_entity_poly.pdbx_strand_id
1 'polypeptide(L)'
;MLKRNTAMQHTPMVPPVGFKFVPRQQHVCGQAGCFECYDIWCERCESKDRRIIELEMRNNELVKHITLLQSKLFPKAAGAAGAGS
;
A
#
# COMPACT_ATOMS: atom_id res chain seq x y z
N MET A 1 -5.79 -57.73 -6.88
CA MET A 1 -5.12 -56.87 -5.88
C MET A 1 -5.45 -55.42 -6.21
N LEU A 2 -6.33 -54.78 -5.44
CA LEU A 2 -6.75 -53.40 -5.64
C LEU A 2 -5.62 -52.45 -5.21
N LYS A 3 -5.23 -51.57 -6.14
CA LYS A 3 -4.22 -50.52 -5.93
C LYS A 3 -4.68 -49.61 -4.79
N ARG A 4 -3.83 -49.44 -3.77
CA ARG A 4 -4.05 -48.47 -2.69
C ARG A 4 -4.05 -47.06 -3.30
N ASN A 5 -5.23 -46.46 -3.38
CA ASN A 5 -5.37 -45.06 -3.73
C ASN A 5 -5.14 -44.24 -2.45
N THR A 6 -3.88 -44.06 -2.06
CA THR A 6 -3.51 -43.11 -1.02
C THR A 6 -3.56 -41.72 -1.64
N ALA A 7 -4.77 -41.18 -1.80
CA ALA A 7 -4.94 -39.75 -1.92
C ALA A 7 -4.40 -39.15 -0.62
N MET A 8 -3.20 -38.58 -0.67
CA MET A 8 -2.71 -37.71 0.38
C MET A 8 -3.78 -36.64 0.57
N GLN A 9 -4.51 -36.71 1.68
CA GLN A 9 -5.48 -35.68 2.05
C GLN A 9 -4.67 -34.44 2.40
N HIS A 10 -4.33 -33.66 1.39
CA HIS A 10 -3.65 -32.39 1.56
C HIS A 10 -4.60 -31.44 2.26
N THR A 11 -4.22 -30.98 3.45
CA THR A 11 -4.97 -29.94 4.17
C THR A 11 -4.91 -28.65 3.34
N PRO A 12 -6.03 -27.93 3.16
CA PRO A 12 -6.02 -26.63 2.50
C PRO A 12 -4.99 -25.69 3.16
N MET A 13 -4.25 -24.92 2.36
CA MET A 13 -3.34 -23.91 2.93
C MET A 13 -4.13 -22.89 3.73
N VAL A 14 -3.83 -22.78 5.02
CA VAL A 14 -4.36 -21.74 5.90
C VAL A 14 -3.34 -20.59 5.92
N PRO A 15 -3.74 -19.34 5.62
CA PRO A 15 -2.82 -18.23 5.67
C PRO A 15 -2.33 -18.00 7.11
N PRO A 16 -1.08 -17.55 7.29
CA PRO A 16 -0.60 -17.11 8.61
C PRO A 16 -1.45 -15.97 9.18
N VAL A 17 -1.39 -15.77 10.49
CA VAL A 17 -2.13 -14.70 11.19
C VAL A 17 -1.82 -13.34 10.56
N GLY A 18 -2.86 -12.56 10.26
CA GLY A 18 -2.75 -11.23 9.64
C GLY A 18 -2.60 -11.25 8.12
N PHE A 19 -2.62 -12.43 7.49
CA PHE A 19 -2.63 -12.59 6.04
C PHE A 19 -3.96 -13.19 5.57
N LYS A 20 -4.37 -12.81 4.35
CA LYS A 20 -5.52 -13.38 3.67
C LYS A 20 -5.13 -13.75 2.25
N PHE A 21 -5.47 -14.97 1.83
CA PHE A 21 -5.35 -15.37 0.43
C PHE A 21 -6.63 -14.98 -0.30
N VAL A 22 -6.52 -14.10 -1.28
CA VAL A 22 -7.63 -13.58 -2.07
C VAL A 22 -7.56 -14.24 -3.45
N PRO A 23 -8.56 -15.06 -3.84
CA PRO A 23 -8.57 -15.66 -5.16
C PRO A 23 -8.63 -14.58 -6.26
N ARG A 24 -7.73 -14.66 -7.24
CA ARG A 24 -7.74 -13.78 -8.42
C ARG A 24 -8.82 -14.15 -9.43
N GLN A 25 -9.15 -15.43 -9.47
CA GLN A 25 -10.03 -16.03 -10.46
C GLN A 25 -11.18 -16.75 -9.74
N GLN A 26 -12.32 -16.88 -10.42
CA GLN A 26 -13.48 -17.59 -9.88
C GLN A 26 -13.20 -19.09 -9.66
N HIS A 27 -12.28 -19.67 -10.44
CA HIS A 27 -11.85 -21.05 -10.31
C HIS A 27 -10.39 -21.10 -9.88
N VAL A 28 -10.11 -21.74 -8.75
CA VAL A 28 -8.75 -21.98 -8.23
C VAL A 28 -8.31 -23.39 -8.62
N CYS A 29 -7.05 -23.55 -9.02
CA CYS A 29 -6.55 -24.82 -9.56
C CYS A 29 -6.42 -25.96 -8.51
N GLY A 30 -6.59 -25.64 -7.22
CA GLY A 30 -6.49 -26.61 -6.12
C GLY A 30 -5.06 -27.12 -5.84
N GLN A 31 -4.07 -26.69 -6.63
CA GLN A 31 -2.67 -27.06 -6.42
C GLN A 31 -2.12 -26.33 -5.19
N ALA A 32 -1.52 -27.09 -4.27
CA ALA A 32 -0.86 -26.51 -3.09
C ALA A 32 0.29 -25.59 -3.53
N GLY A 33 0.33 -24.38 -2.97
CA GLY A 33 1.37 -23.40 -3.29
C GLY A 33 1.23 -22.68 -4.64
N CYS A 34 0.09 -22.79 -5.34
CA CYS A 34 -0.11 -22.02 -6.56
C CYS A 34 -0.31 -20.52 -6.26
N PHE A 35 0.75 -19.73 -6.38
CA PHE A 35 0.69 -18.28 -6.16
C PHE A 35 0.03 -17.54 -7.33
N GLU A 36 -0.12 -18.14 -8.51
CA GLU A 36 -0.78 -17.46 -9.64
C GLU A 36 -2.28 -17.29 -9.43
N CYS A 37 -2.93 -18.24 -8.74
CA CYS A 37 -4.37 -18.18 -8.46
C CYS A 37 -4.76 -17.23 -7.32
N TYR A 38 -3.80 -16.81 -6.48
CA TYR A 38 -4.09 -16.05 -5.26
C TYR A 38 -3.24 -14.79 -5.17
N ASP A 39 -3.87 -13.70 -4.75
CA ASP A 39 -3.19 -12.55 -4.17
C ASP A 39 -3.04 -12.74 -2.66
N ILE A 40 -1.94 -12.24 -2.11
CA ILE A 40 -1.69 -12.27 -0.68
C ILE A 40 -1.90 -10.87 -0.13
N TRP A 41 -2.96 -10.72 0.65
CA TRP A 41 -3.25 -9.50 1.38
C TRP A 41 -2.63 -9.57 2.78
N CYS A 42 -2.00 -8.48 3.21
CA CYS A 42 -1.40 -8.35 4.54
C CYS A 42 -2.02 -7.14 5.27
N GLU A 43 -2.65 -7.39 6.41
CA GLU A 43 -3.29 -6.37 7.24
C GLU A 43 -2.31 -5.29 7.71
N ARG A 44 -1.08 -5.71 8.01
CA ARG A 44 -0.02 -4.79 8.44
C ARG A 44 0.43 -3.87 7.32
N CYS A 45 0.52 -4.38 6.08
CA CYS A 45 0.85 -3.55 4.92
C CYS A 45 -0.27 -2.56 4.63
N GLU A 46 -1.53 -3.03 4.66
CA GLU A 46 -2.69 -2.17 4.44
C GLU A 46 -2.78 -1.04 5.47
N SER A 47 -2.56 -1.35 6.76
CA SER A 47 -2.52 -0.35 7.83
C SER A 47 -1.39 0.67 7.64
N LYS A 48 -0.22 0.21 7.17
CA LYS A 48 0.93 1.09 6.87
C LYS A 48 0.62 2.02 5.70
N ASP A 49 0.05 1.50 4.62
CA ASP A 49 -0.28 2.29 3.44
C ASP A 49 -1.30 3.38 3.77
N ARG A 50 -2.35 3.04 4.54
CA ARG A 50 -3.31 4.05 5.06
C ARG A 50 -2.61 5.14 5.86
N ARG A 51 -1.67 4.75 6.72
CA ARG A 51 -0.94 5.70 7.57
C ARG A 51 -0.02 6.60 6.76
N ILE A 52 0.63 6.07 5.72
CA ILE A 52 1.48 6.85 4.82
C ILE A 52 0.63 7.93 4.13
N ILE A 53 -0.51 7.57 3.55
CA ILE A 53 -1.41 8.51 2.88
C ILE A 53 -1.85 9.63 3.84
N GLU A 54 -2.23 9.28 5.07
CA GLU A 54 -2.63 10.26 6.07
C GLU A 54 -1.49 11.24 6.42
N LEU A 55 -0.25 10.73 6.54
CA LEU A 55 0.92 11.55 6.81
C LEU A 55 1.25 12.46 5.62
N GLU A 56 1.11 11.98 4.39
CA GLU A 56 1.31 12.78 3.18
C GLU A 56 0.29 13.93 3.10
N MET A 57 -0.99 13.67 3.40
CA MET A 57 -2.02 14.71 3.46
C MET A 57 -1.69 15.77 4.52
N ARG A 58 -1.28 15.35 5.72
CA ARG A 58 -0.89 16.26 6.80
C ARG A 58 0.35 17.08 6.43
N ASN A 59 1.34 16.46 5.80
CA ASN A 59 2.55 17.14 5.33
C ASN A 59 2.21 18.20 4.29
N ASN A 60 1.42 17.85 3.28
CA ASN A 60 0.98 18.81 2.26
C ASN A 60 0.24 20.01 2.85
N GLU A 61 -0.59 19.79 3.87
CA GLU A 61 -1.28 20.89 4.56
C GLU A 61 -0.31 21.79 5.35
N LEU A 62 0.67 21.20 6.03
CA LEU A 62 1.72 21.95 6.72
C LEU A 62 2.56 22.78 5.75
N VAL A 63 2.91 22.22 4.59
CA VAL A 63 3.65 22.94 3.55
C VAL A 63 2.88 24.18 3.09
N LYS A 64 1.57 24.08 2.82
CA LYS A 64 0.73 25.23 2.46
C LYS A 64 0.75 26.31 3.54
N HIS A 65 0.61 25.93 4.81
CA HIS A 65 0.65 26.87 5.92
C HIS A 65 2.02 27.56 6.03
N ILE A 66 3.11 26.81 5.88
CA ILE A 66 4.46 27.37 5.87
C ILE A 66 4.62 28.36 4.71
N THR A 67 4.19 28.02 3.50
CA THR A 67 4.25 28.92 2.34
C THR A 67 3.44 30.19 2.57
N LEU A 68 2.25 30.08 3.17
CA LEU A 68 1.41 31.24 3.52
C LEU A 68 2.08 32.13 4.58
N LEU A 69 2.73 31.54 5.58
CA LEU A 69 3.45 32.30 6.61
C LEU A 69 4.69 32.97 6.02
N GLN A 70 5.44 32.28 5.17
CA GLN A 70 6.60 32.83 4.47
C GLN A 70 6.21 34.02 3.59
N SER A 71 5.07 33.97 2.87
CA SER A 71 4.62 35.10 2.06
C SER A 71 4.21 36.32 2.87
N LYS A 72 3.73 36.11 4.11
CA LYS A 72 3.40 37.21 5.05
C LYS A 72 4.64 37.81 5.72
N LEU A 73 5.63 36.99 6.06
CA LEU A 73 6.85 37.43 6.76
C LEU A 73 7.89 38.02 5.81
N PHE A 74 7.98 37.47 4.60
CA PHE A 74 8.84 37.93 3.53
C PHE A 74 7.98 38.26 2.32
N PRO A 75 7.15 39.32 2.38
CA PRO A 75 6.43 39.78 1.21
C PRO A 75 7.47 40.04 0.12
N LYS A 76 7.41 39.29 -0.98
CA LYS A 76 8.26 39.52 -2.15
C LYS A 76 8.14 41.01 -2.45
N ALA A 77 9.25 41.75 -2.31
CA ALA A 77 9.29 43.15 -2.67
C ALA A 77 8.93 43.25 -4.15
N ALA A 78 7.67 43.58 -4.44
CA ALA A 78 7.23 44.02 -5.75
C ALA A 78 7.88 45.38 -5.99
N GLY A 79 9.18 45.38 -6.31
CA GLY A 79 9.97 46.60 -6.37
C GLY A 79 11.46 46.44 -6.71
N ALA A 80 12.00 45.23 -6.89
CA ALA A 80 13.35 45.06 -7.43
C ALA A 80 13.33 44.92 -8.97
N ALA A 81 12.67 45.87 -9.64
CA ALA A 81 12.90 46.18 -11.04
C ALA A 81 13.57 47.55 -11.09
N GLY A 82 14.90 47.58 -11.15
CA GLY A 82 15.68 48.80 -11.31
C GLY A 82 16.92 48.84 -10.42
N ALA A 83 18.05 49.22 -11.04
CA ALA A 83 19.35 49.51 -10.46
C ALA A 83 20.30 48.31 -10.23
N GLY A 84 20.85 47.80 -11.33
CA GLY A 84 22.23 47.30 -11.38
C GLY A 84 22.89 47.93 -12.59
N SER A 85 23.85 48.83 -12.34
CA SER A 85 24.62 49.60 -13.33
C SER A 85 25.45 48.74 -14.27
#